data_AF-A0AAU7E902-F1
#
_entry.id   AF-A0AAU7E902-F1
#
_cell.length_a   1.000
_cell.length_b   1.000
_cell.length_c   1.000
_cell.angle_alpha   90.00
_cell.angle_beta   90.00
_cell.angle_gamma   90.00
#
_symmetry.space_group_name_H-M   'P 1'
#
loop_
_entity.id
_entity.type
_entity.pdbx_description
1 polymer ?
#
loop_
_entity_poly.entity_id
_entity_poly.type
_entity_poly.pdbx_seq_one_letter_code
_entity_poly.pdbx_strand_id
1 'polypeptide(L)'
;MFVNAVRQTMAIQGINDPSKINSAILSEVRSKRHNQSDPIKLKAMLEKDLEVLQSPTDIQKGYLMGKPESEAHFRARKNKAIDYVKELLKNLKV
;
A
#
# COMPACT_ATOMS: atom_id res chain seq x y z
N MET A 1 -8.43 1.02 -11.23
CA MET A 1 -8.29 1.52 -12.62
C MET A 1 -9.53 2.28 -13.04
N PHE A 2 -9.36 3.36 -13.82
CA PHE A 2 -10.35 4.39 -14.22
C PHE A 2 -11.69 3.86 -14.75
N VAL A 3 -11.68 2.82 -15.59
CA VAL A 3 -12.87 2.21 -16.20
C VAL A 3 -13.87 1.69 -15.14
N ASN A 4 -13.36 1.16 -14.03
CA ASN A 4 -14.22 0.68 -12.95
C ASN A 4 -14.92 1.83 -12.22
N ALA A 5 -14.33 3.04 -12.20
CA ALA A 5 -14.91 4.20 -11.51
C ALA A 5 -16.02 4.81 -12.36
N VAL A 6 -15.80 4.85 -13.68
CA VAL A 6 -16.82 5.20 -14.69
C VAL A 6 -18.03 4.28 -14.56
N ARG A 7 -17.84 2.95 -14.57
CA ARG A 7 -18.96 1.99 -14.40
C ARG A 7 -19.72 2.15 -13.09
N GLN A 8 -19.03 2.35 -11.96
CA GLN A 8 -19.70 2.57 -10.67
C GLN A 8 -20.49 3.88 -10.65
N THR A 9 -19.92 4.94 -11.24
CA THR A 9 -20.60 6.24 -11.35
C THR A 9 -21.85 6.14 -12.20
N MET A 10 -21.79 5.39 -13.30
CA MET A 10 -22.92 5.10 -14.17
C MET A 10 -24.02 4.31 -13.45
N ALA A 11 -23.65 3.30 -12.67
CA ALA A 11 -24.59 2.53 -11.85
C ALA A 11 -25.27 3.39 -10.76
N ILE A 12 -24.52 4.27 -10.09
CA ILE A 12 -25.06 5.20 -9.08
C ILE A 12 -26.06 6.18 -9.71
N GLN A 13 -25.80 6.61 -10.94
CA GLN A 13 -26.65 7.56 -11.67
C GLN A 13 -27.77 6.89 -12.47
N GLY A 14 -27.81 5.55 -12.56
CA GLY A 14 -28.78 4.83 -13.39
C GLY A 14 -28.63 5.11 -14.89
N ILE A 15 -27.43 5.47 -15.36
CA ILE A 15 -27.16 5.81 -16.77
C ILE A 15 -26.35 4.71 -17.45
N ASN A 16 -26.60 4.51 -18.74
CA ASN A 16 -25.85 3.57 -19.58
C ASN A 16 -24.88 4.26 -20.56
N ASP A 17 -24.85 5.59 -20.55
CA ASP A 17 -24.02 6.41 -21.43
C ASP A 17 -22.93 7.15 -20.63
N PRO A 18 -21.63 6.84 -20.86
CA PRO A 18 -20.53 7.47 -20.13
C PRO A 18 -20.36 8.97 -20.44
N SER A 19 -20.89 9.47 -21.56
CA SER A 19 -20.84 10.90 -21.88
C SER A 19 -21.74 11.75 -20.98
N LYS A 20 -22.74 11.13 -20.35
CA LYS A 20 -23.69 11.77 -19.44
C LYS A 20 -23.26 11.74 -17.97
N ILE A 21 -22.05 11.27 -17.69
CA ILE A 21 -21.54 11.14 -16.32
C ILE A 21 -21.40 12.52 -15.68
N ASN A 22 -22.01 12.68 -14.51
CA ASN A 22 -21.70 13.81 -13.64
C ASN A 22 -20.25 13.70 -13.10
N SER A 23 -19.43 14.69 -13.44
CA SER A 23 -18.01 14.76 -13.08
C SER A 23 -17.75 14.88 -11.58
N ALA A 24 -18.67 15.49 -10.82
CA ALA A 24 -18.56 15.59 -9.37
C ALA A 24 -18.71 14.21 -8.70
N ILE A 25 -19.70 13.41 -9.14
CA ILE A 25 -19.90 12.05 -8.65
C ILE A 25 -18.74 11.14 -9.08
N LEU A 26 -18.23 11.30 -10.31
CA LEU A 26 -17.04 10.57 -10.75
C LEU A 26 -15.81 10.91 -9.89
N SER A 27 -15.62 12.19 -9.58
CA SER A 27 -14.54 12.65 -8.69
C SER A 27 -14.69 12.08 -7.29
N GLU A 28 -15.91 12.06 -6.75
CA GLU A 28 -16.22 11.47 -5.45
C GLU A 28 -15.98 9.96 -5.41
N VAL A 29 -16.43 9.22 -6.44
CA VAL A 29 -16.19 7.77 -6.57
C VAL A 29 -14.69 7.50 -6.70
N ARG A 30 -13.96 8.32 -7.46
CA ARG A 30 -12.50 8.21 -7.58
C ARG A 30 -11.80 8.52 -6.27
N SER A 31 -12.22 9.57 -5.55
CA SER A 31 -11.69 9.97 -4.25
C SER A 31 -11.96 8.90 -3.19
N LYS A 32 -13.19 8.39 -3.07
CA LYS A 32 -13.56 7.27 -2.19
C LYS A 32 -12.73 6.02 -2.49
N ARG A 33 -12.47 5.72 -3.77
CA ARG A 33 -11.64 4.57 -4.16
C ARG A 33 -10.14 4.78 -3.96
N HIS A 34 -9.67 6.02 -3.98
CA HIS A 34 -8.30 6.36 -3.61
C HIS A 34 -8.10 6.35 -2.09
N ASN A 35 -9.12 6.79 -1.34
CA ASN A 35 -9.13 6.80 0.13
C ASN A 35 -9.48 5.43 0.72
N GLN A 36 -10.17 4.58 -0.03
CA GLN A 36 -10.18 3.14 0.15
C GLN A 36 -8.86 2.58 -0.39
N SER A 37 -7.76 2.88 0.28
CA SER A 37 -6.67 1.92 0.40
C SER A 37 -7.31 0.64 0.92
N ASP A 38 -7.65 -0.27 0.01
CA ASP A 38 -8.29 -1.54 0.31
C ASP A 38 -7.50 -2.19 1.45
N PRO A 39 -8.06 -2.29 2.67
CA PRO A 39 -7.31 -2.75 3.83
C PRO A 39 -6.68 -4.13 3.59
N ILE A 40 -7.30 -4.95 2.74
CA ILE A 40 -6.80 -6.25 2.29
C ILE A 40 -5.54 -6.07 1.43
N LYS A 41 -5.53 -5.14 0.48
CA LYS A 41 -4.34 -4.85 -0.33
C LYS A 41 -3.22 -4.23 0.48
N LEU A 42 -3.54 -3.32 1.40
CA LEU A 42 -2.56 -2.71 2.28
C LEU A 42 -1.93 -3.77 3.19
N LYS A 43 -2.74 -4.67 3.75
CA LYS A 43 -2.27 -5.84 4.50
C LYS A 43 -1.36 -6.73 3.65
N ALA A 44 -1.78 -7.10 2.43
CA ALA A 44 -0.99 -7.94 1.54
C ALA A 44 0.37 -7.29 1.16
N MET A 45 0.40 -5.98 0.97
CA MET A 45 1.65 -5.24 0.73
C MET A 45 2.57 -5.30 1.95
N LEU A 46 2.05 -5.06 3.15
CA LEU A 46 2.83 -5.13 4.39
C LEU A 46 3.31 -6.54 4.72
N GLU A 47 2.51 -7.57 4.45
CA GLU A 47 2.92 -8.98 4.59
C GLU A 47 4.08 -9.32 3.64
N LYS A 48 4.02 -8.83 2.40
CA LYS A 48 5.11 -8.98 1.43
C LYS A 48 6.38 -8.25 1.86
N ASP A 49 6.25 -7.03 2.36
CA ASP A 49 7.40 -6.28 2.89
C ASP A 49 8.02 -6.99 4.09
N LEU A 50 7.19 -7.60 4.95
CA LEU A 50 7.65 -8.42 6.07
C LEU A 50 8.42 -9.66 5.60
N GLU A 51 7.96 -10.32 4.54
CA GLU A 51 8.66 -11.47 3.93
C GLU A 51 10.05 -11.07 3.43
N VAL A 52 10.14 -9.97 2.66
CA VAL A 52 11.42 -9.42 2.17
C VAL A 52 12.34 -9.04 3.34
N LEU A 53 11.78 -8.43 4.38
CA LEU A 53 12.53 -8.07 5.58
C LEU A 53 12.97 -9.28 6.41
N GLN A 54 12.32 -10.44 6.31
CA GLN A 54 12.74 -11.66 6.99
C GLN A 54 13.69 -12.50 6.15
N SER A 55 13.64 -12.34 4.83
CA SER A 55 14.50 -13.02 3.88
C SER A 55 15.98 -12.79 4.18
N PRO A 56 16.82 -13.85 4.19
CA PRO A 56 18.24 -13.72 4.45
C PRO A 56 18.99 -12.98 3.33
N THR A 57 18.45 -12.93 2.12
CA THR A 57 19.18 -12.50 0.91
C THR A 57 18.62 -11.24 0.25
N ASP A 58 17.36 -10.89 0.49
CA ASP A 58 16.69 -9.85 -0.31
C ASP A 58 17.07 -8.42 0.10
N ILE A 59 17.67 -8.26 1.29
CA ILE A 59 18.18 -6.98 1.77
C ILE A 59 19.68 -7.08 1.99
N GLN A 60 20.40 -6.13 1.40
CA GLN A 60 21.85 -6.06 1.47
C GLN A 60 22.30 -4.95 2.43
N LYS A 61 23.53 -5.09 2.91
CA LYS A 61 24.22 -4.07 3.69
C LYS A 61 24.55 -2.88 2.81
N GLY A 62 24.35 -1.69 3.36
CA GLY A 62 24.66 -0.44 2.68
C GLY A 62 25.90 0.25 3.24
N TYR A 63 25.95 1.56 3.04
CA TYR A 63 26.88 2.44 3.74
C TYR A 63 26.14 3.22 4.82
N LEU A 64 26.76 3.34 5.99
CA LEU A 64 26.30 4.18 7.10
C LEU A 64 27.38 5.22 7.37
N MET A 65 27.03 6.51 7.30
CA MET A 65 27.95 7.63 7.55
C MET A 65 29.24 7.53 6.70
N GLY A 66 29.09 7.14 5.42
CA GLY A 66 30.22 7.01 4.49
C GLY A 66 31.11 5.78 4.71
N LYS A 67 30.78 4.88 5.65
CA LYS A 67 31.50 3.62 5.91
C LYS A 67 30.61 2.42 5.63
N PRO A 68 31.17 1.26 5.23
CA PRO A 68 30.40 0.03 5.12
C PRO A 68 29.65 -0.26 6.42
N GLU A 69 28.36 -0.56 6.31
CA GLU A 69 27.49 -0.86 7.45
C GLU A 69 27.99 -2.11 8.18
N SER A 70 28.10 -2.04 9.51
CA SER A 70 28.47 -3.20 10.32
C SER A 70 27.33 -4.22 10.38
N GLU A 71 27.67 -5.50 10.54
CA GLU A 71 26.68 -6.58 10.64
C GLU A 71 25.72 -6.35 11.82
N ALA A 72 26.23 -5.87 12.96
CA ALA A 72 25.42 -5.57 14.13
C ALA A 72 24.40 -4.46 13.85
N HIS A 73 24.83 -3.39 13.17
CA HIS A 73 23.93 -2.30 12.80
C HIS A 73 22.88 -2.75 11.78
N PHE A 74 23.31 -3.49 10.76
CA PHE A 74 22.41 -4.05 9.74
C PHE A 74 21.29 -4.88 10.36
N ARG A 75 21.63 -5.80 11.27
CA ARG A 75 20.66 -6.62 12.01
C ARG A 75 19.73 -5.78 12.87
N ALA A 76 20.25 -4.79 13.58
CA ALA A 76 19.44 -3.89 14.41
C ALA A 76 18.43 -3.10 13.56
N ARG A 77 18.87 -2.54 12.42
CA ARG A 77 18.03 -1.82 11.47
C ARG A 77 16.94 -2.73 10.89
N LYS A 78 17.31 -3.93 10.46
CA LYS A 78 16.40 -4.94 9.90
C LYS A 78 15.34 -5.36 10.91
N ASN A 79 15.73 -5.66 12.15
CA ASN A 79 14.81 -6.02 13.23
C ASN A 79 13.84 -4.88 13.55
N LYS A 80 14.35 -3.63 13.65
CA LYS A 80 13.50 -2.46 13.88
C LYS A 80 12.45 -2.27 12.78
N ALA A 81 12.82 -2.51 11.53
CA ALA A 81 11.88 -2.44 10.41
C ALA A 81 10.83 -3.57 10.46
N ILE A 82 11.23 -4.80 10.81
CA ILE A 82 10.32 -5.93 11.03
C ILE A 82 9.29 -5.58 12.11
N ASP A 83 9.75 -5.06 13.26
CA ASP A 83 8.87 -4.72 14.38
C ASP A 83 7.87 -3.63 14.01
N TYR A 84 8.32 -2.60 13.28
CA TYR A 84 7.46 -1.55 12.78
C TYR A 84 6.37 -2.08 11.84
N VAL A 85 6.73 -2.93 10.87
CA VAL A 85 5.75 -3.52 9.93
C VAL A 85 4.76 -4.44 10.66
N LYS A 86 5.22 -5.21 11.64
CA LYS A 86 4.34 -6.02 12.51
C LYS A 86 3.35 -5.16 13.29
N GLU A 87 3.80 -4.01 13.81
CA GLU A 87 2.92 -3.08 14.52
C GLU A 87 1.86 -2.48 13.58
N LEU A 88 2.26 -2.07 12.36
CA LEU A 88 1.31 -1.60 11.35
C LEU A 88 0.28 -2.67 11.00
N LEU A 89 0.70 -3.92 10.81
CA LEU A 89 -0.19 -5.06 10.54
C LEU A 89 -1.16 -5.30 11.70
N LYS A 90 -0.71 -5.18 12.95
CA LYS A 90 -1.56 -5.30 14.14
C LYS A 90 -2.60 -4.18 14.23
N ASN A 91 -2.20 -2.95 13.87
CA ASN A 91 -3.06 -1.78 13.92
C ASN A 91 -4.03 -1.69 12.73
N LEU A 92 -3.78 -2.47 11.67
CA LEU A 92 -4.70 -2.63 10.55
C LEU A 92 -5.93 -3.42 11.00
N LYS A 93 -7.03 -2.70 11.21
CA LYS A 93 -8.36 -3.29 11.38
C LYS A 93 -8.84 -3.75 10.01
N VAL A 94 -8.61 -5.03 9.68
CA VAL A 94 -9.21 -5.73 8.55
C VAL A 94 -10.33 -6.61 9.07
#